data_AF-A0A9X3MPB0-F1
#
_entry.id   AF-A0A9X3MPB0-F1
#
_cell.length_a   1.000
_cell.length_b   1.000
_cell.length_c   1.000
_cell.angle_alpha   90.00
_cell.angle_beta   90.00
_cell.angle_gamma   90.00
#
_symmetry.space_group_name_H-M   'P 1'
#
loop_
_entity.id
_entity.type
_entity.pdbx_description
1 polymer ?
#
loop_
_entity_poly.entity_id
_entity_poly.type
_entity_poly.pdbx_seq_one_letter_code
_entity_poly.pdbx_strand_id
1 'polypeptide(L)'
;MRERSETQAPPAPQAPALAPSLGAALPTALDAATVISLQQTSGNAAVTRLLSRAPAPPAGLTRDRSQVHIVPGRGATDPMDYVEFTSQERHTEVVAGQSMETEDAREFDYESSPWNLSATWRYYDGADRLVHTISDMPRAIAIWPANIREHVGRTGRSAFGTWTVRLEKDRFYDDVHFDVTEGARPAGAPLEGTTTESFFNLREFPSATSRRLGALTGQSVAIRATDKAKAEGHTWYRVTLGAPVGSLPAGTVGWIVADAVTLVTPWDTFRTQLAAWETANATMTLDARITRLRQMCHNSDLPFDAVIGTAPGREYADTRRFQSGEWELLRDSQQVTMPDGQVVDVYHLLVGLDVLPRRNESTDVSVAPLMSRNVGQNYSAATWSGDIGAAAADAFVRQDAEWERQNPTASPADRIHRYYDTRVANADLLGDVDAWGIDAARAAPGAPTTIEGLLAAYYGAPVTTTGPGGAPNTSRRKGAVERFARHYGFSVGGPSAAFPDQAAPRAAMAHQIELFAHVWVERRDYFRSIDGTLVSDYVEPMTDVFLRWLDALAAQVGAGTP
;
A
#
# COMPACT_ATOMS: atom_id res chain seq x y z
N MET A 1 63.66 51.84 12.86
CA MET A 1 62.74 51.73 14.01
C MET A 1 61.45 51.13 13.48
N ARG A 2 61.01 50.02 14.07
CA ARG A 2 59.85 49.16 13.75
C ARG A 2 59.97 48.20 12.56
N GLU A 3 60.17 46.93 12.94
CA GLU A 3 59.75 45.71 12.25
C GLU A 3 58.22 45.69 12.03
N ARG A 4 57.75 45.02 10.97
CA ARG A 4 56.88 43.82 11.03
C ARG A 4 56.13 43.53 9.73
N SER A 5 56.08 42.22 9.44
CA SER A 5 55.05 41.46 8.71
C SER A 5 55.20 41.31 7.20
N GLU A 6 55.96 40.29 6.82
CA GLU A 6 55.76 39.51 5.60
C GLU A 6 54.38 38.84 5.64
N THR A 7 53.58 39.03 4.58
CA THR A 7 52.34 38.27 4.34
C THR A 7 52.64 37.35 3.17
N GLN A 8 52.64 36.04 3.44
CA GLN A 8 52.90 34.98 2.47
C GLN A 8 51.67 34.77 1.58
N ALA A 9 51.86 34.75 0.26
CA ALA A 9 50.82 34.45 -0.72
C ALA A 9 50.45 32.95 -0.72
N PRO A 10 49.17 32.60 -0.98
CA PRO A 10 48.75 31.20 -1.08
C PRO A 10 49.24 30.54 -2.39
N PRO A 11 49.57 29.24 -2.38
CA PRO A 11 49.96 28.51 -3.59
C PRO A 11 48.75 28.17 -4.47
N ALA A 12 48.99 28.18 -5.79
CA ALA A 12 48.02 27.85 -6.82
C ALA A 12 47.59 26.36 -6.79
N PRO A 13 46.34 26.03 -7.16
CA PRO A 13 45.85 24.66 -7.18
C PRO A 13 46.50 23.84 -8.31
N GLN A 14 47.05 22.68 -7.94
CA GLN A 14 47.57 21.68 -8.87
C GLN A 14 46.42 20.85 -9.48
N ALA A 15 46.49 20.63 -10.79
CA ALA A 15 45.59 19.74 -11.53
C ALA A 15 45.88 18.25 -11.17
N PRO A 16 44.85 17.40 -11.08
CA PRO A 16 45.05 15.99 -10.73
C PRO A 16 45.64 15.19 -11.90
N ALA A 17 46.65 14.39 -11.57
CA ALA A 17 47.34 13.47 -12.48
C ALA A 17 46.46 12.26 -12.84
N LEU A 18 46.51 11.87 -14.11
CA LEU A 18 45.93 10.64 -14.65
C LEU A 18 46.70 9.41 -14.13
N ALA A 19 45.98 8.47 -13.54
CA ALA A 19 46.51 7.19 -13.06
C ALA A 19 46.56 6.13 -14.19
N PRO A 20 47.50 5.16 -14.14
CA PRO A 20 47.75 4.21 -15.22
C PRO A 20 46.76 3.04 -15.23
N SER A 21 46.43 2.58 -16.44
CA SER A 21 45.58 1.41 -16.72
C SER A 21 46.28 0.10 -16.34
N LEU A 22 45.77 -0.59 -15.32
CA LEU A 22 46.10 -1.99 -15.04
C LEU A 22 45.05 -2.89 -15.68
N GLY A 23 45.47 -3.64 -16.70
CA GLY A 23 44.70 -4.75 -17.24
C GLY A 23 44.68 -5.91 -16.26
N ALA A 24 43.55 -6.12 -15.61
CA ALA A 24 43.20 -7.37 -14.96
C ALA A 24 42.01 -7.98 -15.71
N ALA A 25 42.17 -9.23 -16.12
CA ALA A 25 41.09 -9.99 -16.75
C ALA A 25 39.86 -10.01 -15.82
N LEU A 26 38.72 -9.62 -16.37
CA LEU A 26 37.43 -9.66 -15.69
C LEU A 26 37.14 -11.10 -15.23
N PRO A 27 36.68 -11.31 -13.98
CA PRO A 27 36.09 -12.59 -13.62
C PRO A 27 34.87 -12.78 -14.53
N THR A 28 34.81 -13.92 -15.21
CA THR A 28 33.63 -14.38 -15.95
C THR A 28 32.38 -14.16 -15.09
N ALA A 29 31.39 -13.47 -15.65
CA ALA A 29 30.10 -13.25 -15.03
C ALA A 29 29.59 -14.60 -14.48
N LEU A 30 29.26 -14.62 -13.19
CA LEU A 30 28.52 -15.73 -12.60
C LEU A 30 27.24 -15.89 -13.42
N ASP A 31 27.00 -17.06 -13.99
CA ASP A 31 25.80 -17.26 -14.79
C ASP A 31 24.54 -17.07 -13.92
N ALA A 32 23.43 -16.74 -14.57
CA ALA A 32 22.17 -16.48 -13.87
C ALA A 32 21.73 -17.69 -13.01
N ALA A 33 22.08 -18.92 -13.38
CA ALA A 33 21.78 -20.12 -12.59
C ALA A 33 22.63 -20.20 -11.31
N THR A 34 23.87 -19.70 -11.34
CA THR A 34 24.79 -19.64 -10.20
C THR A 34 24.44 -18.50 -9.26
N VAL A 35 23.97 -17.35 -9.79
CA VAL A 35 23.42 -16.25 -8.98
C VAL A 35 22.08 -16.65 -8.33
N ILE A 36 21.20 -17.33 -9.07
CA ILE A 36 19.95 -17.89 -8.52
C ILE A 36 20.25 -19.00 -7.50
N SER A 37 21.21 -19.88 -7.77
CA SER A 37 21.66 -20.90 -6.82
C SER A 37 22.26 -20.26 -5.57
N LEU A 38 23.12 -19.25 -5.70
CA LEU A 38 23.67 -18.50 -4.56
C LEU A 38 22.58 -17.77 -3.78
N GLN A 39 21.61 -17.13 -4.44
CA GLN A 39 20.47 -16.48 -3.78
C GLN A 39 19.54 -17.49 -3.08
N GLN A 40 19.32 -18.65 -3.68
CA GLN A 40 18.56 -19.74 -3.06
C GLN A 40 19.31 -20.37 -1.88
N THR A 41 20.65 -20.50 -1.96
CA THR A 41 21.45 -21.10 -0.88
C THR A 41 21.86 -20.12 0.22
N SER A 42 21.92 -18.82 -0.05
CA SER A 42 22.28 -17.79 0.96
C SER A 42 21.07 -17.06 1.54
N GLY A 43 19.93 -17.02 0.83
CA GLY A 43 18.65 -16.50 1.34
C GLY A 43 17.84 -17.51 2.16
N ASN A 44 18.01 -18.82 1.91
CA ASN A 44 17.24 -19.87 2.62
C ASN A 44 18.09 -20.79 3.53
N ALA A 45 19.43 -20.74 3.53
CA ALA A 45 20.20 -21.54 4.51
C ALA A 45 20.24 -20.92 5.92
N ALA A 46 19.82 -19.66 6.04
CA ALA A 46 19.44 -19.04 7.31
C ALA A 46 17.94 -19.19 7.60
N VAL A 47 17.26 -20.16 6.96
CA VAL A 47 16.11 -20.81 7.59
C VAL A 47 16.62 -21.30 8.93
N THR A 48 16.23 -20.53 9.94
CA THR A 48 16.12 -20.89 11.35
C THR A 48 16.42 -22.37 11.51
N ARG A 49 17.61 -22.74 11.99
CA ARG A 49 17.70 -23.99 12.75
C ARG A 49 16.66 -23.79 13.84
N LEU A 50 15.47 -24.32 13.63
CA LEU A 50 14.42 -24.38 14.63
C LEU A 50 15.13 -25.00 15.82
N LEU A 51 15.42 -24.17 16.82
CA LEU A 51 16.03 -24.63 18.04
C LEU A 51 14.96 -25.51 18.66
N SER A 52 15.08 -26.82 18.41
CA SER A 52 14.25 -27.83 19.05
C SER A 52 14.56 -27.76 20.53
N ARG A 53 13.77 -26.97 21.24
CA ARG A 53 13.75 -26.88 22.69
C ARG A 53 12.52 -27.63 23.16
N ALA A 54 12.68 -28.33 24.27
CA ALA A 54 11.61 -29.06 24.91
C ALA A 54 11.57 -28.64 26.37
N PRO A 55 10.38 -28.33 26.92
CA PRO A 55 10.26 -27.94 28.30
C PRO A 55 10.72 -29.09 29.20
N ALA A 56 11.41 -28.75 30.30
CA ALA A 56 11.89 -29.75 31.24
C ALA A 56 10.76 -30.69 31.70
N PRO A 57 11.05 -31.98 31.94
CA PRO A 57 10.09 -32.91 32.52
C PRO A 57 9.45 -32.34 33.79
N PRO A 58 8.14 -32.51 34.01
CA PRO A 58 7.51 -32.06 35.25
C PRO A 58 8.12 -32.79 36.45
N ALA A 59 8.37 -32.05 37.54
CA ALA A 59 8.95 -32.64 38.74
C ALA A 59 8.05 -33.74 39.31
N GLY A 60 8.61 -34.94 39.50
CA GLY A 60 7.87 -36.07 40.07
C GLY A 60 6.98 -36.84 39.09
N LEU A 61 6.90 -36.43 37.82
CA LEU A 61 6.18 -37.18 36.79
C LEU A 61 7.13 -38.01 35.92
N THR A 62 6.65 -39.17 35.48
CA THR A 62 7.37 -40.09 34.59
C THR A 62 6.74 -40.10 33.21
N ARG A 63 7.54 -40.07 32.14
CA ARG A 63 7.00 -40.21 30.78
C ARG A 63 6.71 -41.69 30.50
N ASP A 64 5.43 -42.06 30.41
CA ASP A 64 5.01 -43.44 30.14
C ASP A 64 3.75 -43.47 29.26
N ARG A 65 3.96 -43.72 27.97
CA ARG A 65 2.89 -43.79 26.96
C ARG A 65 1.94 -44.97 27.13
N SER A 66 2.28 -45.97 27.95
CA SER A 66 1.34 -47.04 28.29
C SER A 66 0.29 -46.60 29.33
N GLN A 67 0.57 -45.50 30.04
CA GLN A 67 -0.28 -44.98 31.12
C GLN A 67 -1.06 -43.75 30.67
N VAL A 68 -0.40 -42.84 29.94
CA VAL A 68 -1.01 -41.65 29.34
C VAL A 68 -0.32 -41.34 28.00
N HIS A 69 -1.10 -41.17 26.94
CA HIS A 69 -0.59 -40.94 25.59
C HIS A 69 -1.47 -39.93 24.87
N ILE A 70 -0.87 -38.86 24.35
CA ILE A 70 -1.58 -37.90 23.51
C ILE A 70 -1.81 -38.54 22.14
N VAL A 71 -3.05 -38.49 21.65
CA VAL A 71 -3.43 -38.91 20.30
C VAL A 71 -3.64 -37.65 19.45
N PRO A 72 -2.71 -37.30 18.56
CA PRO A 72 -2.87 -36.16 17.65
C PRO A 72 -4.11 -36.33 16.77
N GLY A 73 -5.02 -35.36 16.81
CA GLY A 73 -6.16 -35.26 15.92
C GLY A 73 -5.78 -34.69 14.56
N ARG A 74 -6.79 -34.22 13.81
CA ARG A 74 -6.56 -33.66 12.46
C ARG A 74 -5.63 -32.44 12.54
N GLY A 75 -4.53 -32.54 11.79
CA GLY A 75 -3.53 -31.49 11.65
C GLY A 75 -2.75 -31.13 12.91
N ALA A 76 -2.89 -31.85 14.03
CA ALA A 76 -2.33 -31.41 15.32
C ALA A 76 -0.81 -31.20 15.31
N THR A 77 -0.08 -31.95 14.47
CA THR A 77 1.38 -31.86 14.35
C THR A 77 1.86 -31.10 13.11
N ASP A 78 0.94 -30.61 12.26
CA ASP A 78 1.37 -29.90 11.05
C ASP A 78 2.00 -28.55 11.45
N PRO A 79 3.08 -28.11 10.77
CA PRO A 79 3.64 -26.80 10.98
C PRO A 79 2.58 -25.70 10.83
N MET A 80 2.66 -24.69 11.69
CA MET A 80 1.85 -23.48 11.64
C MET A 80 2.71 -22.33 11.16
N ASP A 81 2.30 -21.73 10.06
CA ASP A 81 2.89 -20.51 9.53
C ASP A 81 2.11 -19.31 10.08
N TYR A 82 2.76 -18.50 10.92
CA TYR A 82 2.16 -17.32 11.54
C TYR A 82 1.53 -16.38 10.52
N VAL A 83 2.19 -16.16 9.39
CA VAL A 83 1.69 -15.26 8.35
C VAL A 83 0.47 -15.88 7.67
N GLU A 84 0.50 -17.18 7.40
CA GLU A 84 -0.60 -17.89 6.77
C GLU A 84 -1.87 -17.89 7.64
N PHE A 85 -1.78 -18.31 8.91
CA PHE A 85 -2.99 -18.39 9.75
C PHE A 85 -3.46 -17.01 10.26
N THR A 86 -2.61 -15.98 10.23
CA THR A 86 -3.09 -14.60 10.44
C THR A 86 -3.89 -14.09 9.24
N SER A 87 -3.56 -14.59 8.04
CA SER A 87 -4.22 -14.26 6.77
C SER A 87 -5.46 -15.05 6.44
N GLN A 88 -5.72 -16.15 7.14
CA GLN A 88 -6.97 -16.90 6.96
C GLN A 88 -8.15 -16.01 7.37
N GLU A 89 -8.89 -15.55 6.36
CA GLU A 89 -10.24 -15.04 6.55
C GLU A 89 -11.02 -16.14 7.26
N ARG A 90 -11.67 -15.77 8.37
CA ARG A 90 -12.49 -16.70 9.13
C ARG A 90 -13.47 -17.37 8.17
N HIS A 91 -13.39 -18.69 8.04
CA HIS A 91 -14.30 -19.41 7.17
C HIS A 91 -15.69 -19.30 7.79
N THR A 92 -16.61 -18.68 7.06
CA THR A 92 -18.00 -18.62 7.50
C THR A 92 -18.68 -19.91 7.05
N GLU A 93 -18.85 -20.84 7.98
CA GLU A 93 -19.61 -22.06 7.78
C GLU A 93 -21.04 -21.87 8.28
N VAL A 94 -22.04 -22.29 7.50
CA VAL A 94 -23.44 -22.21 7.93
C VAL A 94 -23.81 -23.50 8.64
N VAL A 95 -23.77 -23.49 9.96
CA VAL A 95 -24.17 -24.63 10.81
C VAL A 95 -25.58 -24.37 11.34
N ALA A 96 -26.54 -25.23 11.00
CA ALA A 96 -27.94 -25.11 11.41
C ALA A 96 -28.59 -23.74 11.10
N GLY A 97 -28.21 -23.11 9.98
CA GLY A 97 -28.76 -21.82 9.56
C GLY A 97 -28.11 -20.60 10.24
N GLN A 98 -27.07 -20.80 11.06
CA GLN A 98 -26.25 -19.73 11.63
C GLN A 98 -24.89 -19.72 10.95
N SER A 99 -24.44 -18.55 10.49
CA SER A 99 -23.05 -18.32 10.10
C SER A 99 -22.18 -18.41 11.34
N MET A 100 -21.35 -19.43 11.41
CA MET A 100 -20.27 -19.55 12.38
C MET A 100 -18.95 -19.36 11.67
N GLU A 101 -18.13 -18.48 12.23
CA GLU A 101 -16.73 -18.33 11.83
C GLU A 101 -15.91 -19.47 12.46
N THR A 102 -15.33 -20.34 11.63
CA THR A 102 -14.47 -21.43 12.06
C THR A 102 -13.03 -21.19 11.60
N GLU A 103 -12.07 -21.45 12.50
CA GLU A 103 -10.65 -21.58 12.20
C GLU A 103 -10.27 -23.06 12.39
N ASP A 104 -9.39 -23.60 11.53
CA ASP A 104 -8.93 -24.98 11.68
C ASP A 104 -8.09 -25.11 12.96
N ALA A 105 -8.71 -25.62 14.03
CA ALA A 105 -8.04 -25.82 15.30
C ALA A 105 -7.12 -27.06 15.25
N ARG A 106 -6.05 -27.02 16.04
CA ARG A 106 -5.18 -28.19 16.28
C ARG A 106 -5.80 -29.02 17.41
N GLU A 107 -6.32 -30.19 17.08
CA GLU A 107 -7.01 -31.06 18.04
C GLU A 107 -6.06 -32.10 18.64
N PHE A 108 -6.09 -32.24 19.96
CA PHE A 108 -5.32 -33.25 20.69
C PHE A 108 -6.26 -34.01 21.61
N ASP A 109 -6.36 -35.32 21.43
CA ASP A 109 -7.07 -36.23 22.34
C ASP A 109 -6.05 -37.02 23.18
N TYR A 110 -6.51 -37.89 24.09
CA TYR A 110 -5.62 -38.78 24.80
C TYR A 110 -6.22 -40.13 25.16
N GLU A 111 -5.33 -41.11 25.27
CA GLU A 111 -5.61 -42.42 25.82
C GLU A 111 -4.91 -42.57 27.17
N SER A 112 -5.57 -43.27 28.12
CA SER A 112 -5.00 -43.50 29.44
C SER A 112 -5.52 -44.76 30.11
N SER A 113 -4.70 -45.31 31.02
CA SER A 113 -5.04 -46.49 31.83
C SER A 113 -4.67 -46.24 33.30
N PRO A 114 -5.63 -46.27 34.25
CA PRO A 114 -7.06 -46.47 34.05
C PRO A 114 -7.72 -45.27 33.36
N TRP A 115 -8.81 -45.55 32.63
CA TRP A 115 -9.59 -44.51 31.99
C TRP A 115 -10.29 -43.65 33.06
N ASN A 116 -9.94 -42.37 33.15
CA ASN A 116 -10.57 -41.38 34.04
C ASN A 116 -10.60 -40.01 33.32
N LEU A 117 -11.52 -39.13 33.71
CA LEU A 117 -11.84 -37.88 33.00
C LEU A 117 -11.02 -36.66 33.47
N SER A 118 -10.00 -36.81 34.32
CA SER A 118 -9.25 -35.66 34.84
C SER A 118 -7.81 -35.71 34.39
N ALA A 119 -7.45 -34.78 33.51
CA ALA A 119 -6.06 -34.55 33.13
C ALA A 119 -5.79 -33.04 33.06
N THR A 120 -4.52 -32.67 33.20
CA THR A 120 -4.07 -31.28 33.04
C THR A 120 -3.32 -31.15 31.73
N TRP A 121 -3.81 -30.27 30.86
CA TRP A 121 -3.13 -29.91 29.63
C TRP A 121 -2.33 -28.63 29.83
N ARG A 122 -1.11 -28.60 29.28
CA ARG A 122 -0.26 -27.42 29.23
C ARG A 122 0.30 -27.28 27.82
N TYR A 123 0.44 -26.06 27.34
CA TYR A 123 1.21 -25.83 26.12
C TYR A 123 2.26 -24.75 26.32
N TYR A 124 3.40 -24.99 25.69
CA TYR A 124 4.62 -24.22 25.81
C TYR A 124 5.01 -23.70 24.43
N ASP A 125 5.52 -22.47 24.37
CA ASP A 125 6.01 -21.87 23.12
C ASP A 125 7.42 -22.37 22.75
N GLY A 126 7.97 -21.91 21.63
CA GLY A 126 9.31 -22.30 21.16
C GLY A 126 10.48 -21.85 22.04
N ALA A 127 10.22 -21.07 23.10
CA ALA A 127 11.18 -20.74 24.14
C ALA A 127 10.87 -21.44 25.48
N ASP A 128 10.06 -22.50 25.46
CA ASP A 128 9.63 -23.30 26.60
C ASP A 128 8.84 -22.52 27.67
N ARG A 129 8.24 -21.37 27.32
CA ARG A 129 7.40 -20.62 28.26
C ARG A 129 5.99 -21.22 28.27
N LEU A 130 5.45 -21.42 29.47
CA LEU A 130 4.07 -21.85 29.65
C LEU A 130 3.13 -20.78 29.10
N VAL A 131 2.35 -21.13 28.10
CA VAL A 131 1.36 -20.24 27.47
C VAL A 131 0.03 -20.35 28.18
N HIS A 132 -0.40 -21.58 28.49
CA HIS A 132 -1.68 -21.83 29.13
C HIS A 132 -1.71 -23.16 29.88
N THR A 133 -2.64 -23.26 30.84
CA THR A 133 -2.94 -24.49 31.58
C THR A 133 -4.44 -24.71 31.57
N ILE A 134 -4.88 -25.92 31.23
CA ILE A 134 -6.27 -26.32 31.23
C ILE A 134 -6.39 -27.54 32.16
N SER A 135 -7.07 -27.37 33.29
CA SER A 135 -7.24 -28.41 34.30
C SER A 135 -8.62 -29.05 34.21
N ASP A 136 -8.74 -30.30 34.69
CA ASP A 136 -10.01 -31.02 34.88
C ASP A 136 -10.85 -31.20 33.60
N MET A 137 -10.18 -31.32 32.44
CA MET A 137 -10.84 -31.50 31.14
C MET A 137 -11.05 -32.98 30.77
N PRO A 138 -12.26 -33.35 30.30
CA PRO A 138 -12.63 -34.76 30.16
C PRO A 138 -12.03 -35.53 28.98
N ARG A 139 -11.53 -34.92 27.89
CA ARG A 139 -11.04 -35.71 26.74
C ARG A 139 -10.09 -35.00 25.79
N ALA A 140 -10.49 -33.92 25.13
CA ALA A 140 -9.66 -33.29 24.10
C ALA A 140 -9.45 -31.81 24.37
N ILE A 141 -8.36 -31.28 23.84
CA ILE A 141 -8.14 -29.84 23.72
C ILE A 141 -8.02 -29.45 22.25
N ALA A 142 -8.44 -28.23 21.97
CA ALA A 142 -8.25 -27.59 20.68
C ALA A 142 -7.37 -26.35 20.91
N ILE A 143 -6.25 -26.27 20.19
CA ILE A 143 -5.42 -25.07 20.15
C ILE A 143 -5.81 -24.29 18.90
N TRP A 144 -6.43 -23.13 19.11
CA TRP A 144 -6.89 -22.25 18.05
C TRP A 144 -5.75 -21.35 17.55
N PRO A 145 -5.66 -21.06 16.23
CA PRO A 145 -4.69 -20.10 15.70
C PRO A 145 -4.76 -18.74 16.39
N ALA A 146 -5.94 -18.26 16.79
CA ALA A 146 -6.11 -17.04 17.58
C ALA A 146 -5.27 -17.03 18.89
N ASN A 147 -5.20 -18.14 19.63
CA ASN A 147 -4.43 -18.23 20.88
C ASN A 147 -2.92 -18.09 20.62
N ILE A 148 -2.44 -18.74 19.56
CA ILE A 148 -1.03 -18.66 19.15
C ILE A 148 -0.72 -17.23 18.67
N ARG A 149 -1.63 -16.63 17.88
CA ARG A 149 -1.52 -15.26 17.37
C ARG A 149 -1.34 -14.24 18.48
N GLU A 150 -2.21 -14.30 19.49
CA GLU A 150 -2.17 -13.41 20.64
C GLU A 150 -0.88 -13.58 21.44
N HIS A 151 -0.49 -14.83 21.71
CA HIS A 151 0.74 -15.11 22.46
C HIS A 151 1.99 -14.65 21.70
N VAL A 152 2.14 -15.02 20.43
CA VAL A 152 3.27 -14.61 19.59
C VAL A 152 3.28 -13.09 19.40
N GLY A 153 2.13 -12.45 19.19
CA GLY A 153 2.02 -11.00 19.04
C GLY A 153 2.54 -10.24 20.28
N ARG A 154 2.24 -10.74 21.48
CA ARG A 154 2.73 -10.20 22.75
C ARG A 154 4.22 -10.51 22.98
N THR A 155 4.65 -11.69 22.59
CA THR A 155 5.92 -12.30 23.02
C THR A 155 7.07 -12.11 22.00
N GLY A 156 6.73 -11.77 20.76
CA GLY A 156 7.67 -11.55 19.67
C GLY A 156 8.22 -12.85 19.07
N ARG A 157 9.25 -12.72 18.22
CA ARG A 157 9.92 -13.84 17.52
C ARG A 157 10.45 -14.94 18.42
N SER A 158 10.69 -14.64 19.69
CA SER A 158 11.12 -15.65 20.68
C SER A 158 10.10 -16.77 20.88
N ALA A 159 8.82 -16.54 20.56
CA ALA A 159 7.78 -17.57 20.67
C ALA A 159 7.79 -18.57 19.49
N PHE A 160 8.49 -18.28 18.39
CA PHE A 160 8.66 -19.24 17.30
C PHE A 160 9.60 -20.38 17.68
N GLY A 161 9.45 -21.49 16.98
CA GLY A 161 10.14 -22.73 17.32
C GLY A 161 9.17 -23.89 17.42
N THR A 162 9.66 -24.95 18.04
CA THR A 162 8.86 -26.14 18.34
C THR A 162 8.01 -25.88 19.58
N TRP A 163 6.70 -25.80 19.39
CA TRP A 163 5.74 -25.72 20.48
C TRP A 163 5.50 -27.11 21.06
N THR A 164 5.26 -27.17 22.36
CA THR A 164 5.02 -28.43 23.07
C THR A 164 3.65 -28.42 23.70
N VAL A 165 2.84 -29.42 23.36
CA VAL A 165 1.60 -29.75 24.05
C VAL A 165 1.88 -30.89 25.01
N ARG A 166 1.66 -30.65 26.29
CA ARG A 166 1.89 -31.57 27.39
C ARG A 166 0.57 -31.97 28.02
N LEU A 167 0.45 -33.25 28.28
CA LEU A 167 -0.62 -33.85 29.06
C LEU A 167 -0.04 -34.44 30.33
N GLU A 168 -0.58 -34.04 31.48
CA GLU A 168 -0.20 -34.57 32.79
C GLU A 168 -1.39 -35.26 33.44
N LYS A 169 -1.16 -36.48 33.93
CA LYS A 169 -2.16 -37.30 34.60
C LYS A 169 -1.52 -38.18 35.66
N ASP A 170 -2.02 -38.09 36.88
CA ASP A 170 -1.49 -38.80 38.06
C ASP A 170 0.02 -38.58 38.22
N ARG A 171 0.84 -39.64 38.05
CA ARG A 171 2.31 -39.57 38.10
C ARG A 171 2.97 -39.63 36.71
N PHE A 172 2.18 -39.44 35.65
CA PHE A 172 2.61 -39.63 34.28
C PHE A 172 2.38 -38.40 33.41
N TYR A 173 3.16 -38.29 32.33
CA TYR A 173 2.95 -37.26 31.31
C TYR A 173 3.32 -37.77 29.91
N ASP A 174 2.82 -37.08 28.89
CA ASP A 174 3.30 -37.20 27.51
C ASP A 174 3.34 -35.82 26.84
N ASP A 175 4.18 -35.71 25.82
CA ASP A 175 4.42 -34.49 25.05
C ASP A 175 4.24 -34.78 23.55
N VAL A 176 3.57 -33.86 22.86
CA VAL A 176 3.47 -33.78 21.38
C VAL A 176 3.95 -32.41 20.94
N HIS A 177 4.56 -32.36 19.76
CA HIS A 177 5.20 -31.16 19.25
C HIS A 177 4.63 -30.75 17.89
N PHE A 178 4.60 -29.45 17.64
CA PHE A 178 4.34 -28.87 16.32
C PHE A 178 5.17 -27.60 16.18
N ASP A 179 5.54 -27.23 14.95
CA ASP A 179 6.36 -26.04 14.72
C ASP A 179 5.50 -24.81 14.45
N VAL A 180 5.88 -23.67 15.04
CA VAL A 180 5.34 -22.35 14.68
C VAL A 180 6.46 -21.52 14.05
N THR A 181 6.24 -21.08 12.82
CA THR A 181 7.24 -20.38 11.99
C THR A 181 6.71 -19.02 11.52
N GLU A 182 7.62 -18.08 11.24
CA GLU A 182 7.32 -16.88 10.44
C GLU A 182 7.48 -17.29 8.98
N GLY A 183 6.47 -17.92 8.38
CA GLY A 183 6.59 -18.41 7.00
C GLY A 183 6.47 -17.25 6.02
N ALA A 184 7.56 -16.50 5.90
CA ALA A 184 7.70 -15.49 4.88
C ALA A 184 7.68 -16.19 3.51
N ARG A 185 6.62 -15.98 2.74
CA ARG A 185 6.49 -16.45 1.35
C ARG A 185 6.63 -15.20 0.49
N PRO A 186 7.80 -14.94 -0.10
CA PRO A 186 7.99 -13.74 -0.89
C PRO A 186 6.86 -13.60 -1.91
N ALA A 187 6.21 -12.43 -1.94
CA ALA A 187 5.11 -12.15 -2.86
C ALA A 187 5.57 -11.99 -4.33
N GLY A 188 6.82 -12.34 -4.62
CA GLY A 188 7.49 -12.16 -5.91
C GLY A 188 8.77 -11.34 -5.78
N ALA A 189 9.19 -10.70 -6.88
CA ALA A 189 10.29 -9.75 -6.85
C ALA A 189 9.91 -8.56 -5.94
N PRO A 190 10.78 -8.09 -5.03
CA PRO A 190 10.43 -7.01 -4.12
C PRO A 190 9.95 -5.75 -4.87
N LEU A 191 8.94 -5.08 -4.32
CA LEU A 191 8.49 -3.79 -4.80
C LEU A 191 9.19 -2.68 -4.01
N GLU A 192 9.57 -1.63 -4.72
CA GLU A 192 10.04 -0.39 -4.09
C GLU A 192 8.83 0.49 -3.78
N GLY A 193 9.01 1.46 -2.89
CA GLY A 193 7.95 2.39 -2.56
C GLY A 193 8.39 3.42 -1.54
N THR A 194 7.42 4.13 -1.00
CA THR A 194 7.66 5.04 0.11
C THR A 194 6.59 4.86 1.18
N THR A 195 6.90 5.26 2.41
CA THR A 195 5.86 5.43 3.41
C THR A 195 5.06 6.70 3.13
N THR A 196 3.79 6.72 3.51
CA THR A 196 3.00 7.96 3.46
C THR A 196 3.50 8.95 4.52
N GLU A 197 3.11 10.21 4.44
CA GLU A 197 3.46 11.20 5.47
C GLU A 197 2.54 11.11 6.71
N SER A 198 1.61 10.15 6.72
CA SER A 198 0.67 9.89 7.82
C SER A 198 1.36 9.23 9.02
N PHE A 199 0.64 9.15 10.15
CA PHE A 199 1.10 8.37 11.29
C PHE A 199 0.91 6.87 11.04
N PHE A 200 1.95 6.08 11.27
CA PHE A 200 1.83 4.63 11.24
C PHE A 200 2.87 3.93 12.10
N ASN A 201 2.63 2.65 12.38
CA ASN A 201 3.49 1.83 13.23
C ASN A 201 4.18 0.76 12.40
N LEU A 202 5.51 0.66 12.54
CA LEU A 202 6.24 -0.52 12.09
C LEU A 202 6.20 -1.57 13.19
N ARG A 203 5.85 -2.80 12.84
CA ARG A 203 5.59 -3.88 13.80
C ARG A 203 6.43 -5.12 13.51
N GLU A 204 6.59 -5.95 14.51
CA GLU A 204 7.33 -7.21 14.37
C GLU A 204 6.57 -8.22 13.48
N PHE A 205 5.23 -8.18 13.52
CA PHE A 205 4.31 -9.06 12.80
C PHE A 205 3.11 -8.31 12.20
N PRO A 206 2.40 -8.89 11.20
CA PRO A 206 1.23 -8.28 10.59
C PRO A 206 0.02 -8.35 11.54
N SER A 207 -0.01 -7.50 12.57
CA SER A 207 -1.12 -7.37 13.52
C SER A 207 -1.02 -6.07 14.29
N ALA A 208 -2.13 -5.37 14.52
CA ALA A 208 -2.19 -4.17 15.34
C ALA A 208 -1.84 -4.45 16.83
N THR A 209 -1.91 -5.69 17.27
CA THR A 209 -1.53 -6.12 18.64
C THR A 209 -0.07 -6.54 18.75
N SER A 210 0.60 -6.79 17.62
CA SER A 210 2.03 -7.14 17.60
C SER A 210 2.87 -6.06 18.23
N ARG A 211 3.98 -6.47 18.87
CA ARG A 211 5.03 -5.56 19.34
C ARG A 211 5.36 -4.51 18.29
N ARG A 212 5.24 -3.24 18.69
CA ARG A 212 5.65 -2.07 17.90
C ARG A 212 7.17 -1.95 17.94
N LEU A 213 7.78 -1.88 16.76
CA LEU A 213 9.21 -1.61 16.60
C LEU A 213 9.47 -0.10 16.67
N GLY A 214 8.61 0.69 16.04
CA GLY A 214 8.62 2.16 16.10
C GLY A 214 7.33 2.74 15.51
N ALA A 215 7.17 4.06 15.60
CA ALA A 215 6.22 4.77 14.71
C ALA A 215 6.95 5.78 13.87
N LEU A 216 6.31 6.11 12.77
CA LEU A 216 6.75 7.06 11.79
C LEU A 216 5.68 8.15 11.69
N THR A 217 6.12 9.39 11.60
CA THR A 217 5.27 10.57 11.42
C THR A 217 5.99 11.56 10.53
N GLY A 218 5.25 12.16 9.60
CA GLY A 218 5.63 13.42 8.95
C GLY A 218 6.49 13.27 7.70
N GLN A 219 7.48 12.36 7.66
CA GLN A 219 8.35 12.23 6.48
C GLN A 219 8.12 10.92 5.73
N SER A 220 7.93 11.05 4.42
CA SER A 220 7.94 9.92 3.48
C SER A 220 9.35 9.35 3.37
N VAL A 221 9.47 8.03 3.50
CA VAL A 221 10.76 7.34 3.52
C VAL A 221 10.74 6.18 2.54
N ALA A 222 11.80 6.05 1.75
CA ALA A 222 11.95 4.94 0.81
C ALA A 222 11.88 3.59 1.55
N ILE A 223 11.16 2.64 0.97
CA ILE A 223 11.00 1.29 1.49
C ILE A 223 11.14 0.26 0.38
N ARG A 224 11.46 -0.96 0.79
CA ARG A 224 11.41 -2.15 -0.06
C ARG A 224 10.50 -3.20 0.54
N ALA A 225 9.37 -3.47 -0.11
CA ALA A 225 8.39 -4.48 0.28
C ALA A 225 8.77 -5.85 -0.31
N THR A 226 8.82 -6.86 0.55
CA THR A 226 9.29 -8.21 0.19
C THR A 226 8.23 -9.29 0.32
N ASP A 227 7.18 -9.01 1.09
CA ASP A 227 6.14 -9.96 1.46
C ASP A 227 4.86 -9.20 1.81
N LYS A 228 3.73 -9.91 1.84
CA LYS A 228 2.44 -9.36 2.24
C LYS A 228 1.60 -10.39 2.99
N ALA A 229 0.74 -9.88 3.86
CA ALA A 229 -0.17 -10.68 4.67
C ALA A 229 -1.51 -9.97 4.79
N LYS A 230 -2.59 -10.72 4.98
CA LYS A 230 -3.85 -10.16 5.48
C LYS A 230 -3.90 -10.42 6.98
N ALA A 231 -4.37 -9.48 7.77
CA ALA A 231 -4.61 -9.69 9.20
C ALA A 231 -5.55 -8.62 9.72
N GLU A 232 -6.52 -9.03 10.55
CA GLU A 232 -7.48 -8.11 11.18
C GLU A 232 -8.26 -7.29 10.14
N GLY A 233 -8.54 -7.87 8.97
CA GLY A 233 -9.22 -7.19 7.86
C GLY A 233 -8.33 -6.29 7.01
N HIS A 234 -7.07 -6.07 7.40
CA HIS A 234 -6.14 -5.19 6.70
C HIS A 234 -5.06 -5.97 5.94
N THR A 235 -4.61 -5.42 4.82
CA THR A 235 -3.38 -5.86 4.16
C THR A 235 -2.18 -5.26 4.89
N TRP A 236 -1.14 -6.05 5.09
CA TRP A 236 0.13 -5.68 5.68
C TRP A 236 1.26 -6.04 4.73
N TYR A 237 2.29 -5.20 4.66
CA TYR A 237 3.51 -5.44 3.89
C TYR A 237 4.70 -5.60 4.82
N ARG A 238 5.59 -6.54 4.47
CA ARG A 238 6.89 -6.67 5.12
C ARG A 238 7.90 -5.80 4.40
N VAL A 239 8.28 -4.71 5.05
CA VAL A 239 9.12 -3.66 4.46
C VAL A 239 10.49 -3.59 5.11
N THR A 240 11.48 -3.19 4.32
CA THR A 240 12.79 -2.76 4.78
C THR A 240 12.89 -1.24 4.61
N LEU A 241 13.26 -0.51 5.67
CA LEU A 241 13.46 0.94 5.58
C LEU A 241 14.73 1.29 4.81
N GLY A 242 14.63 2.16 3.82
CA GLY A 242 15.75 2.68 3.04
C GLY A 242 16.53 3.80 3.74
N ALA A 243 15.91 4.48 4.70
CA ALA A 243 16.53 5.53 5.51
C ALA A 243 16.10 5.42 6.99
N PRO A 244 16.82 6.06 7.94
CA PRO A 244 16.41 6.10 9.34
C PRO A 244 15.11 6.88 9.54
N VAL A 245 14.24 6.43 10.45
CA VAL A 245 12.99 7.14 10.81
C VAL A 245 12.78 7.13 12.31
N GLY A 246 12.72 8.32 12.92
CA GLY A 246 12.66 8.45 14.37
C GLY A 246 13.88 7.75 15.03
N SER A 247 13.61 6.74 15.86
CA SER A 247 14.64 5.92 16.49
C SER A 247 15.02 4.66 15.70
N LEU A 248 14.38 4.40 14.56
CA LEU A 248 14.64 3.22 13.74
C LEU A 248 15.77 3.49 12.74
N PRO A 249 16.84 2.67 12.70
CA PRO A 249 17.89 2.82 11.69
C PRO A 249 17.42 2.37 10.30
N ALA A 250 18.14 2.81 9.27
CA ALA A 250 17.99 2.24 7.92
C ALA A 250 18.26 0.72 7.96
N GLY A 251 17.61 -0.02 7.08
CA GLY A 251 17.67 -1.49 7.05
C GLY A 251 16.77 -2.19 8.07
N THR A 252 16.06 -1.46 8.93
CA THR A 252 15.06 -2.06 9.83
C THR A 252 13.98 -2.77 9.01
N VAL A 253 13.69 -4.02 9.37
CA VAL A 253 12.65 -4.84 8.76
C VAL A 253 11.46 -4.95 9.71
N GLY A 254 10.26 -4.74 9.19
CA GLY A 254 9.02 -4.96 9.94
C GLY A 254 7.79 -4.96 9.05
N TRP A 255 6.64 -5.14 9.67
CA TRP A 255 5.33 -5.13 9.04
C TRP A 255 4.65 -3.78 9.21
N ILE A 256 4.04 -3.31 8.14
CA ILE A 256 3.33 -2.04 8.05
C ILE A 256 2.01 -2.24 7.33
N VAL A 257 0.95 -1.55 7.74
CA VAL A 257 -0.35 -1.62 7.07
C VAL A 257 -0.27 -1.02 5.66
N ALA A 258 -1.03 -1.54 4.71
CA ALA A 258 -1.02 -1.10 3.33
C ALA A 258 -1.30 0.41 3.17
N ASP A 259 -2.25 0.95 3.92
CA ASP A 259 -2.62 2.38 3.89
C ASP A 259 -1.48 3.34 4.33
N ALA A 260 -0.42 2.80 4.92
CA ALA A 260 0.73 3.56 5.38
C ALA A 260 1.89 3.57 4.37
N VAL A 261 1.75 2.91 3.22
CA VAL A 261 2.77 2.87 2.19
C VAL A 261 2.17 3.04 0.80
N THR A 262 3.03 3.51 -0.10
CA THR A 262 2.74 3.62 -1.51
C THR A 262 3.78 2.77 -2.23
N LEU A 263 3.37 1.58 -2.69
CA LEU A 263 4.23 0.67 -3.44
C LEU A 263 4.16 1.00 -4.93
N VAL A 264 5.32 0.95 -5.59
CA VAL A 264 5.49 1.31 -7.00
C VAL A 264 5.93 0.07 -7.78
N THR A 265 5.15 -0.27 -8.80
CA THR A 265 5.47 -1.40 -9.69
C THR A 265 6.27 -0.92 -10.89
N PRO A 266 7.34 -1.62 -11.30
CA PRO A 266 8.03 -1.32 -12.55
C PRO A 266 7.12 -1.50 -13.78
N TRP A 267 7.25 -0.62 -14.77
CA TRP A 267 6.48 -0.64 -16.01
C TRP A 267 6.33 -2.02 -16.66
N ASP A 268 7.43 -2.76 -16.83
CA ASP A 268 7.40 -4.05 -17.52
C ASP A 268 6.65 -5.14 -16.73
N THR A 269 6.79 -5.12 -15.40
CA THR A 269 6.02 -6.00 -14.50
C THR A 269 4.53 -5.68 -14.60
N PHE A 270 4.18 -4.39 -14.51
CA PHE A 270 2.80 -3.92 -14.65
C PHE A 270 2.19 -4.31 -16.01
N ARG A 271 2.90 -4.08 -17.12
CA ARG A 271 2.43 -4.47 -18.46
C ARG A 271 2.21 -5.97 -18.60
N THR A 272 3.09 -6.77 -18.03
CA THR A 272 2.96 -8.24 -18.08
C THR A 272 1.69 -8.69 -17.36
N GLN A 273 1.44 -8.15 -16.16
CA GLN A 273 0.23 -8.45 -15.39
C GLN A 273 -1.03 -7.94 -16.11
N LEU A 274 -0.99 -6.72 -16.66
CA LEU A 274 -2.10 -6.14 -17.40
C LEU A 274 -2.42 -6.95 -18.67
N ALA A 275 -1.41 -7.39 -19.43
CA ALA A 275 -1.61 -8.23 -20.62
C ALA A 275 -2.24 -9.60 -20.29
N ALA A 276 -1.83 -10.21 -19.18
CA ALA A 276 -2.44 -11.45 -18.70
C ALA A 276 -3.91 -11.23 -18.30
N TRP A 277 -4.19 -10.14 -17.58
CA TRP A 277 -5.56 -9.76 -17.21
C TRP A 277 -6.43 -9.45 -18.45
N GLU A 278 -5.90 -8.72 -19.43
CA GLU A 278 -6.54 -8.42 -20.71
C GLU A 278 -6.90 -9.69 -21.48
N THR A 279 -6.00 -10.68 -21.50
CA THR A 279 -6.23 -11.99 -22.13
C THR A 279 -7.39 -12.73 -21.47
N ALA A 280 -7.46 -12.72 -20.14
CA ALA A 280 -8.57 -13.32 -19.39
C ALA A 280 -9.92 -12.60 -19.60
N ASN A 281 -9.90 -11.35 -20.07
CA ASN A 281 -11.07 -10.50 -20.32
C ASN A 281 -11.25 -10.17 -21.81
N ALA A 282 -10.66 -10.95 -22.73
CA ALA A 282 -10.62 -10.65 -24.16
C ALA A 282 -12.01 -10.55 -24.83
N THR A 283 -13.05 -11.12 -24.22
CA THR A 283 -14.43 -11.05 -24.72
C THR A 283 -15.12 -9.72 -24.42
N MET A 284 -14.54 -8.87 -23.58
CA MET A 284 -15.09 -7.56 -23.22
C MET A 284 -14.65 -6.47 -24.21
N THR A 285 -15.49 -5.46 -24.40
CA THR A 285 -15.08 -4.23 -25.10
C THR A 285 -13.97 -3.52 -24.31
N LEU A 286 -13.25 -2.61 -24.97
CA LEU A 286 -12.22 -1.81 -24.30
C LEU A 286 -12.80 -1.01 -23.13
N ASP A 287 -13.93 -0.33 -23.33
CA ASP A 287 -14.57 0.46 -22.26
C ASP A 287 -15.04 -0.43 -21.10
N ALA A 288 -15.58 -1.62 -21.38
CA ALA A 288 -15.96 -2.56 -20.33
C ALA A 288 -14.74 -3.08 -19.55
N ARG A 289 -13.59 -3.26 -20.22
CA ARG A 289 -12.33 -3.58 -19.55
C ARG A 289 -11.85 -2.42 -18.67
N ILE A 290 -11.88 -1.19 -19.15
CA ILE A 290 -11.48 0.00 -18.37
C ILE A 290 -12.37 0.12 -17.11
N THR A 291 -13.69 0.05 -17.28
CA THR A 291 -14.63 0.08 -16.15
C THR A 291 -14.36 -1.05 -15.16
N ARG A 292 -14.17 -2.30 -15.63
CA ARG A 292 -13.90 -3.44 -14.75
C ARG A 292 -12.57 -3.27 -14.00
N LEU A 293 -11.50 -2.90 -14.70
CA LEU A 293 -10.18 -2.75 -14.09
C LEU A 293 -10.19 -1.64 -13.05
N ARG A 294 -10.82 -0.49 -13.35
CA ARG A 294 -11.05 0.58 -12.35
C ARG A 294 -11.78 0.06 -11.12
N GLN A 295 -12.89 -0.67 -11.28
CA GLN A 295 -13.65 -1.21 -10.14
C GLN A 295 -12.79 -2.12 -9.26
N MET A 296 -11.92 -2.93 -9.86
CA MET A 296 -10.97 -3.79 -9.14
C MET A 296 -9.91 -3.02 -8.32
N CYS A 297 -9.72 -1.71 -8.55
CA CYS A 297 -8.72 -0.88 -7.89
C CYS A 297 -9.22 -0.20 -6.61
N HIS A 298 -10.52 -0.23 -6.33
CA HIS A 298 -11.11 0.54 -5.24
C HIS A 298 -12.14 -0.24 -4.44
N ASN A 299 -12.41 0.22 -3.22
CA ASN A 299 -13.38 -0.42 -2.34
C ASN A 299 -14.81 -0.22 -2.86
N SER A 300 -15.67 -1.20 -2.60
CA SER A 300 -17.07 -1.21 -3.05
C SER A 300 -17.95 -0.11 -2.43
N ASP A 301 -17.52 0.52 -1.33
CA ASP A 301 -18.24 1.58 -0.61
C ASP A 301 -17.93 3.01 -1.10
N LEU A 302 -17.00 3.13 -2.06
CA LEU A 302 -16.67 4.41 -2.68
C LEU A 302 -17.69 4.80 -3.76
N PRO A 303 -18.02 6.10 -3.91
CA PRO A 303 -19.11 6.55 -4.76
C PRO A 303 -18.72 6.65 -6.25
N PHE A 304 -17.55 6.15 -6.67
CA PHE A 304 -17.03 6.31 -8.03
C PHE A 304 -18.02 5.88 -9.09
N ASP A 305 -18.65 4.71 -8.92
CA ASP A 305 -19.64 4.21 -9.88
C ASP A 305 -20.81 5.19 -10.06
N ALA A 306 -21.29 5.78 -8.96
CA ALA A 306 -22.38 6.76 -8.98
C ALA A 306 -21.95 8.09 -9.60
N VAL A 307 -20.74 8.59 -9.28
CA VAL A 307 -20.20 9.83 -9.86
C VAL A 307 -19.97 9.68 -11.37
N ILE A 308 -19.36 8.57 -11.80
CA ILE A 308 -19.06 8.32 -13.21
C ILE A 308 -20.34 8.02 -14.01
N GLY A 309 -21.36 7.45 -13.36
CA GLY A 309 -22.59 7.00 -14.00
C GLY A 309 -22.48 5.58 -14.56
N THR A 310 -21.67 4.73 -13.93
CA THR A 310 -21.54 3.30 -14.26
C THR A 310 -22.32 2.43 -13.30
N ALA A 311 -22.77 1.26 -13.77
CA ALA A 311 -23.36 0.27 -12.87
C ALA A 311 -22.30 -0.28 -11.90
N PRO A 312 -22.68 -0.62 -10.66
CA PRO A 312 -21.80 -1.30 -9.72
C PRO A 312 -21.20 -2.58 -10.33
N GLY A 313 -19.91 -2.77 -10.06
CA GLY A 313 -19.16 -3.96 -10.43
C GLY A 313 -19.52 -5.17 -9.58
N ARG A 314 -18.90 -6.31 -9.91
CA ARG A 314 -18.98 -7.55 -9.11
C ARG A 314 -17.72 -7.82 -8.31
N GLU A 315 -16.66 -7.08 -8.58
CA GLU A 315 -15.33 -7.31 -8.04
C GLU A 315 -14.69 -5.94 -7.78
N TYR A 316 -14.23 -5.76 -6.55
CA TYR A 316 -13.67 -4.54 -5.97
C TYR A 316 -12.45 -4.88 -5.13
N ALA A 317 -11.61 -3.91 -4.78
CA ALA A 317 -10.36 -4.15 -4.03
C ALA A 317 -10.60 -4.91 -2.70
N ASP A 318 -11.68 -4.58 -1.99
CA ASP A 318 -12.12 -5.16 -0.72
C ASP A 318 -12.77 -6.55 -0.86
N THR A 319 -13.30 -6.89 -2.05
CA THR A 319 -14.00 -8.17 -2.32
C THR A 319 -13.13 -9.18 -3.06
N ARG A 320 -12.00 -8.75 -3.63
CA ARG A 320 -11.04 -9.63 -4.30
C ARG A 320 -10.39 -10.59 -3.30
N ARG A 321 -10.31 -11.87 -3.67
CA ARG A 321 -9.61 -12.90 -2.88
C ARG A 321 -8.14 -12.52 -2.71
N PHE A 322 -7.66 -12.48 -1.47
CA PHE A 322 -6.25 -12.18 -1.17
C PHE A 322 -5.33 -13.33 -1.58
N GLN A 323 -4.19 -13.02 -2.22
CA GLN A 323 -3.19 -13.99 -2.65
C GLN A 323 -1.81 -13.62 -2.08
N SER A 324 -1.43 -14.19 -0.93
CA SER A 324 -0.17 -13.82 -0.23
C SER A 324 1.10 -14.02 -1.06
N GLY A 325 1.13 -15.02 -1.94
CA GLY A 325 2.32 -15.41 -2.70
C GLY A 325 2.59 -14.64 -3.99
N GLU A 326 1.78 -13.64 -4.34
CA GLU A 326 1.97 -12.87 -5.56
C GLU A 326 1.59 -11.39 -5.39
N TRP A 327 2.32 -10.49 -6.05
CA TRP A 327 1.89 -9.11 -6.26
C TRP A 327 0.73 -9.08 -7.25
N GLU A 328 -0.44 -8.69 -6.78
CA GLU A 328 -1.69 -8.64 -7.50
C GLU A 328 -1.86 -7.28 -8.19
N LEU A 329 -2.17 -7.32 -9.49
CA LEU A 329 -2.42 -6.15 -10.33
C LEU A 329 -3.38 -5.17 -9.64
N LEU A 330 -2.91 -3.93 -9.46
CA LEU A 330 -3.64 -2.77 -8.93
C LEU A 330 -4.26 -2.97 -7.53
N ARG A 331 -3.90 -4.07 -6.84
CA ARG A 331 -4.25 -4.28 -5.44
C ARG A 331 -3.09 -3.90 -4.54
N ASP A 332 -1.89 -4.40 -4.87
CA ASP A 332 -0.73 -4.16 -4.01
C ASP A 332 0.05 -2.91 -4.39
N SER A 333 -0.13 -2.43 -5.61
CA SER A 333 0.55 -1.25 -6.13
C SER A 333 -0.37 -0.54 -7.11
N GLN A 334 -0.79 0.66 -6.72
CA GLN A 334 -1.60 1.57 -7.55
C GLN A 334 -0.70 2.42 -8.47
N GLN A 335 0.56 2.61 -8.07
CA GLN A 335 1.51 3.45 -8.77
C GLN A 335 2.50 2.64 -9.63
N VAL A 336 2.84 3.19 -10.79
CA VAL A 336 3.76 2.56 -11.74
C VAL A 336 4.85 3.55 -12.13
N THR A 337 6.11 3.12 -12.07
CA THR A 337 7.22 3.87 -12.67
C THR A 337 7.15 3.69 -14.18
N MET A 338 6.80 4.76 -14.89
CA MET A 338 6.69 4.80 -16.35
C MET A 338 8.07 4.80 -17.02
N PRO A 339 8.16 4.51 -18.34
CA PRO A 339 9.43 4.50 -19.08
C PRO A 339 10.21 5.82 -19.06
N ASP A 340 9.53 6.95 -18.84
CA ASP A 340 10.17 8.26 -18.67
C ASP A 340 10.66 8.52 -17.24
N GLY A 341 10.54 7.54 -16.34
CA GLY A 341 10.94 7.62 -14.94
C GLY A 341 9.92 8.31 -14.02
N GLN A 342 8.84 8.87 -14.57
CA GLN A 342 7.77 9.45 -13.75
C GLN A 342 6.96 8.33 -13.09
N VAL A 343 6.48 8.59 -11.88
CA VAL A 343 5.53 7.70 -11.21
C VAL A 343 4.13 8.21 -11.44
N VAL A 344 3.24 7.34 -11.92
CA VAL A 344 1.84 7.66 -12.18
C VAL A 344 0.96 6.69 -11.41
N ASP A 345 -0.08 7.21 -10.77
CA ASP A 345 -1.13 6.40 -10.20
C ASP A 345 -2.05 5.90 -11.31
N VAL A 346 -1.97 4.60 -11.58
CA VAL A 346 -2.74 3.96 -12.65
C VAL A 346 -4.21 3.84 -12.25
N TYR A 347 -4.53 3.82 -10.97
CA TYR A 347 -5.92 3.83 -10.53
C TYR A 347 -6.59 5.15 -10.91
N HIS A 348 -6.00 6.31 -10.55
CA HIS A 348 -6.52 7.62 -10.97
C HIS A 348 -6.60 7.76 -12.50
N LEU A 349 -5.56 7.30 -13.21
CA LEU A 349 -5.57 7.25 -14.67
C LEU A 349 -6.78 6.47 -15.22
N LEU A 350 -7.08 5.29 -14.68
CA LEU A 350 -8.20 4.47 -15.12
C LEU A 350 -9.55 5.11 -14.80
N VAL A 351 -9.67 5.84 -13.69
CA VAL A 351 -10.86 6.64 -13.39
C VAL A 351 -11.08 7.70 -14.46
N GLY A 352 -10.03 8.44 -14.82
CA GLY A 352 -10.05 9.41 -15.93
C GLY A 352 -10.49 8.77 -17.26
N LEU A 353 -9.92 7.63 -17.62
CA LEU A 353 -10.26 6.91 -18.86
C LEU A 353 -11.70 6.39 -18.90
N ASP A 354 -12.27 6.05 -17.74
CA ASP A 354 -13.66 5.61 -17.62
C ASP A 354 -14.64 6.79 -17.69
N VAL A 355 -14.31 7.95 -17.12
CA VAL A 355 -15.25 9.08 -17.05
C VAL A 355 -15.23 9.99 -18.30
N LEU A 356 -14.10 10.17 -18.97
CA LEU A 356 -13.96 11.06 -20.13
C LEU A 356 -14.87 10.77 -21.35
N PRO A 357 -15.22 9.52 -21.69
CA PRO A 357 -16.18 9.25 -22.76
C PRO A 357 -17.64 9.41 -22.30
N ARG A 358 -17.87 9.64 -21.00
CA ARG A 358 -19.19 9.77 -20.35
C ARG A 358 -19.35 11.13 -19.64
N ARG A 359 -18.70 12.17 -20.17
CA ARG A 359 -18.69 13.50 -19.56
C ARG A 359 -20.11 14.03 -19.37
N ASN A 360 -20.39 14.45 -18.15
CA ASN A 360 -21.60 15.12 -17.74
C ASN A 360 -21.24 16.40 -16.99
N GLU A 361 -21.84 17.51 -17.39
CA GLU A 361 -21.56 18.84 -16.84
C GLU A 361 -22.10 19.02 -15.42
N SER A 362 -23.06 18.19 -15.00
CA SER A 362 -23.70 18.28 -13.69
C SER A 362 -24.16 16.91 -13.22
N THR A 363 -23.62 16.46 -12.09
CA THR A 363 -23.91 15.15 -11.52
C THR A 363 -24.33 15.28 -10.07
N ASP A 364 -25.46 14.66 -9.75
CA ASP A 364 -25.94 14.56 -8.37
C ASP A 364 -25.60 13.18 -7.81
N VAL A 365 -25.07 13.14 -6.60
CA VAL A 365 -24.82 11.90 -5.84
C VAL A 365 -25.64 11.88 -4.56
N SER A 366 -26.07 10.69 -4.15
CA SER A 366 -26.73 10.53 -2.86
C SER A 366 -25.72 10.62 -1.73
N VAL A 367 -25.94 11.56 -0.80
CA VAL A 367 -25.07 11.77 0.38
C VAL A 367 -25.68 11.20 1.67
N ALA A 368 -27.00 11.01 1.68
CA ALA A 368 -27.76 10.38 2.75
C ALA A 368 -29.09 9.83 2.18
N PRO A 369 -29.79 8.94 2.91
CA PRO A 369 -31.14 8.52 2.51
C PRO A 369 -32.01 9.76 2.27
N LEU A 370 -32.58 9.88 1.06
CA LEU A 370 -33.41 11.00 0.61
C LEU A 370 -32.68 12.33 0.35
N MET A 371 -31.35 12.38 0.37
CA MET A 371 -30.58 13.56 0.01
C MET A 371 -29.63 13.27 -1.16
N SER A 372 -29.72 14.12 -2.18
CA SER A 372 -28.75 14.19 -3.27
C SER A 372 -28.10 15.57 -3.30
N ARG A 373 -26.83 15.61 -3.68
CA ARG A 373 -26.05 16.83 -3.81
C ARG A 373 -25.28 16.83 -5.11
N ASN A 374 -25.17 18.01 -5.69
CA ASN A 374 -24.40 18.23 -6.89
C ASN A 374 -22.90 18.18 -6.59
N VAL A 375 -22.16 17.32 -7.27
CA VAL A 375 -20.69 17.25 -7.20
C VAL A 375 -20.02 17.99 -8.36
N GLY A 376 -20.78 18.72 -9.17
CA GLY A 376 -20.31 19.39 -10.37
C GLY A 376 -20.18 18.45 -11.57
N GLN A 377 -19.15 18.69 -12.37
CA GLN A 377 -18.83 17.91 -13.55
C GLN A 377 -18.30 16.54 -13.13
N ASN A 378 -18.87 15.43 -13.61
CA ASN A 378 -18.45 14.10 -13.15
C ASN A 378 -16.96 13.82 -13.43
N TYR A 379 -16.46 14.29 -14.56
CA TYR A 379 -15.08 14.08 -14.98
C TYR A 379 -14.08 14.88 -14.15
N SER A 380 -14.48 16.01 -13.59
CA SER A 380 -13.68 16.77 -12.63
C SER A 380 -13.78 16.11 -11.24
N ALA A 381 -15.00 15.80 -10.79
CA ALA A 381 -15.30 15.25 -9.48
C ALA A 381 -14.75 13.84 -9.24
N ALA A 382 -14.67 13.01 -10.28
CA ALA A 382 -14.07 11.68 -10.20
C ALA A 382 -12.53 11.71 -10.29
N THR A 383 -11.93 12.84 -10.66
CA THR A 383 -10.48 13.01 -10.84
C THR A 383 -10.01 14.18 -9.95
N TRP A 384 -9.14 15.05 -10.46
CA TRP A 384 -8.48 16.15 -9.77
C TRP A 384 -9.34 16.99 -8.81
N SER A 385 -10.59 17.32 -9.15
CA SER A 385 -11.39 18.20 -8.29
C SER A 385 -11.94 17.46 -7.08
N GLY A 386 -12.11 16.13 -7.18
CA GLY A 386 -12.45 15.27 -6.06
C GLY A 386 -11.36 15.27 -4.99
N ASP A 387 -10.11 15.07 -5.41
CA ASP A 387 -8.96 15.00 -4.51
C ASP A 387 -8.67 16.35 -3.84
N ILE A 388 -8.67 17.43 -4.63
CA ILE A 388 -8.43 18.78 -4.10
C ILE A 388 -9.61 19.26 -3.25
N GLY A 389 -10.85 18.93 -3.64
CA GLY A 389 -12.04 19.23 -2.84
C GLY A 389 -12.04 18.48 -1.50
N ALA A 390 -11.65 17.20 -1.50
CA ALA A 390 -11.47 16.42 -0.29
C ALA A 390 -10.34 16.97 0.59
N ALA A 391 -9.22 17.42 -0.01
CA ALA A 391 -8.15 18.09 0.71
C ALA A 391 -8.63 19.36 1.42
N ALA A 392 -9.37 20.21 0.70
CA ALA A 392 -9.89 21.47 1.24
C ALA A 392 -10.85 21.22 2.40
N ALA A 393 -11.76 20.26 2.22
CA ALA A 393 -12.69 19.84 3.24
C ALA A 393 -11.97 19.24 4.47
N ASP A 394 -10.98 18.37 4.26
CA ASP A 394 -10.19 17.75 5.33
C ASP A 394 -9.39 18.78 6.14
N ALA A 395 -8.83 19.78 5.46
CA ALA A 395 -8.15 20.91 6.10
C ALA A 395 -9.10 21.76 6.95
N PHE A 396 -10.28 22.06 6.42
CA PHE A 396 -11.32 22.79 7.13
C PHE A 396 -11.82 22.03 8.37
N VAL A 397 -12.00 20.71 8.26
CA VAL A 397 -12.48 19.89 9.39
C VAL A 397 -11.38 19.37 10.31
N ARG A 398 -10.10 19.58 9.96
CA ARG A 398 -8.94 19.13 10.72
C ARG A 398 -8.93 17.60 10.89
N GLN A 399 -9.09 16.89 9.78
CA GLN A 399 -9.32 15.44 9.76
C GLN A 399 -8.17 14.62 10.37
N ASP A 400 -6.92 15.02 10.16
CA ASP A 400 -5.73 14.31 10.67
C ASP A 400 -5.50 14.67 12.16
N ALA A 401 -6.29 14.04 13.04
CA ALA A 401 -6.27 14.32 14.47
C ALA A 401 -4.88 14.16 15.11
N GLU A 402 -4.02 13.29 14.57
CA GLU A 402 -2.66 13.13 15.07
C GLU A 402 -1.78 14.32 14.69
N TRP A 403 -1.74 14.68 13.41
CA TRP A 403 -0.98 15.83 12.94
C TRP A 403 -1.46 17.12 13.61
N GLU A 404 -2.78 17.31 13.76
CA GLU A 404 -3.36 18.48 14.42
C GLU A 404 -3.00 18.54 15.91
N ARG A 405 -2.91 17.39 16.59
CA ARG A 405 -2.46 17.32 17.99
C ARG A 405 -0.97 17.67 18.12
N GLN A 406 -0.15 17.28 17.15
CA GLN A 406 1.28 17.57 17.12
C GLN A 406 1.58 19.00 16.68
N ASN A 407 0.68 19.63 15.93
CA ASN A 407 0.83 20.97 15.37
C ASN A 407 -0.34 21.89 15.80
N PRO A 408 -0.59 22.09 17.11
CA PRO A 408 -1.77 22.80 17.60
C PRO A 408 -1.82 24.28 17.17
N THR A 409 -0.68 24.85 16.79
CA THR A 409 -0.53 26.24 16.33
C THR A 409 -0.34 26.36 14.83
N ALA A 410 -0.56 25.28 14.05
CA ALA A 410 -0.46 25.31 12.60
C ALA A 410 -1.35 26.43 12.01
N SER A 411 -0.81 27.18 11.07
CA SER A 411 -1.58 28.17 10.30
C SER A 411 -2.50 27.49 9.28
N PRO A 412 -3.46 28.21 8.67
CA PRO A 412 -4.21 27.70 7.53
C PRO A 412 -3.30 27.27 6.37
N ALA A 413 -2.21 28.01 6.11
CA ALA A 413 -1.24 27.66 5.06
C ALA A 413 -0.53 26.32 5.34
N ASP A 414 -0.13 26.07 6.59
CA ASP A 414 0.47 24.78 6.98
C ASP A 414 -0.52 23.62 6.77
N ARG A 415 -1.81 23.84 7.07
CA ARG A 415 -2.87 22.87 6.79
C ARG A 415 -3.05 22.65 5.29
N ILE A 416 -3.09 23.72 4.50
CA ILE A 416 -3.22 23.61 3.03
C ILE A 416 -2.12 22.69 2.49
N HIS A 417 -0.86 22.93 2.83
CA HIS A 417 0.24 22.08 2.38
C HIS A 417 0.08 20.64 2.87
N ARG A 418 -0.19 20.43 4.17
CA ARG A 418 -0.38 19.08 4.74
C ARG A 418 -1.48 18.28 4.03
N TYR A 419 -2.67 18.85 3.91
CA TYR A 419 -3.82 18.13 3.35
C TYR A 419 -3.74 18.01 1.83
N TYR A 420 -3.11 18.97 1.15
CA TYR A 420 -2.82 18.85 -0.27
C TYR A 420 -1.84 17.69 -0.53
N ASP A 421 -0.71 17.65 0.17
CA ASP A 421 0.33 16.64 -0.04
C ASP A 421 -0.15 15.21 0.32
N THR A 422 -1.10 15.08 1.24
CA THR A 422 -1.67 13.78 1.66
C THR A 422 -2.85 13.30 0.82
N ARG A 423 -3.48 14.18 0.03
CA ARG A 423 -4.67 13.85 -0.79
C ARG A 423 -4.43 13.98 -2.28
N VAL A 424 -3.48 14.80 -2.70
CA VAL A 424 -3.29 15.26 -4.07
C VAL A 424 -1.85 14.96 -4.49
N ALA A 425 -1.46 13.69 -4.44
CA ALA A 425 -0.09 13.31 -4.76
C ALA A 425 0.20 13.60 -6.25
N ASN A 426 1.44 13.96 -6.56
CA ASN A 426 1.84 14.25 -7.95
C ASN A 426 1.54 13.08 -8.92
N ALA A 427 1.64 11.83 -8.44
CA ALA A 427 1.33 10.64 -9.24
C ALA A 427 -0.15 10.56 -9.64
N ASP A 428 -1.06 11.01 -8.78
CA ASP A 428 -2.51 11.06 -9.03
C ASP A 428 -2.82 12.10 -10.09
N LEU A 429 -2.34 13.34 -9.89
CA LEU A 429 -2.53 14.44 -10.83
C LEU A 429 -1.93 14.16 -12.21
N LEU A 430 -0.78 13.47 -12.27
CA LEU A 430 -0.23 13.00 -13.54
C LEU A 430 -1.15 11.99 -14.22
N GLY A 431 -1.75 11.05 -13.47
CA GLY A 431 -2.75 10.11 -13.98
C GLY A 431 -3.97 10.82 -14.55
N ASP A 432 -4.48 11.81 -13.84
CA ASP A 432 -5.62 12.63 -14.28
C ASP A 432 -5.34 13.37 -15.59
N VAL A 433 -4.18 14.03 -15.69
CA VAL A 433 -3.79 14.76 -16.91
C VAL A 433 -3.50 13.80 -18.06
N ASP A 434 -2.75 12.72 -17.81
CA ASP A 434 -2.39 11.73 -18.83
C ASP A 434 -3.64 11.04 -19.41
N ALA A 435 -4.74 10.91 -18.64
CA ALA A 435 -6.01 10.40 -19.13
C ALA A 435 -6.55 11.18 -20.34
N TRP A 436 -6.41 12.51 -20.37
CA TRP A 436 -6.76 13.36 -21.53
C TRP A 436 -5.86 13.10 -22.74
N GLY A 437 -4.62 12.73 -22.45
CA GLY A 437 -3.64 12.29 -23.42
C GLY A 437 -4.08 11.02 -24.14
N ILE A 438 -4.39 10.00 -23.34
CA ILE A 438 -4.72 8.64 -23.76
C ILE A 438 -6.13 8.55 -24.34
N ASP A 439 -7.12 9.27 -23.79
CA ASP A 439 -8.48 9.30 -24.34
C ASP A 439 -8.50 9.82 -25.78
N ALA A 440 -7.71 10.87 -26.07
CA ALA A 440 -7.56 11.35 -27.45
C ALA A 440 -6.92 10.30 -28.37
N ALA A 441 -6.02 9.47 -27.86
CA ALA A 441 -5.44 8.36 -28.61
C ALA A 441 -6.44 7.22 -28.82
N ARG A 442 -7.29 6.94 -27.82
CA ARG A 442 -8.40 5.97 -27.91
C ARG A 442 -9.39 6.34 -29.02
N ALA A 443 -9.66 7.62 -29.23
CA ALA A 443 -10.57 8.11 -30.26
C ALA A 443 -9.98 8.11 -31.69
N ALA A 444 -8.68 7.83 -31.85
CA ALA A 444 -8.01 7.91 -33.16
C ALA A 444 -8.33 6.70 -34.07
N PRO A 445 -8.34 6.87 -35.40
CA PRO A 445 -8.44 5.75 -36.33
C PRO A 445 -7.30 4.74 -36.12
N GLY A 446 -7.63 3.45 -35.98
CA GLY A 446 -6.64 2.40 -35.71
C GLY A 446 -6.12 2.38 -34.28
N ALA A 447 -6.82 3.03 -33.34
CA ALA A 447 -6.48 2.99 -31.92
C ALA A 447 -6.36 1.55 -31.39
N PRO A 448 -5.44 1.30 -30.45
CA PRO A 448 -5.35 0.03 -29.73
C PRO A 448 -6.68 -0.38 -29.10
N THR A 449 -6.99 -1.68 -29.15
CA THR A 449 -8.24 -2.26 -28.64
C THR A 449 -8.10 -2.86 -27.23
N THR A 450 -7.00 -2.58 -26.54
CA THR A 450 -6.62 -3.09 -25.21
C THR A 450 -6.11 -1.95 -24.36
N ILE A 451 -6.30 -2.00 -23.03
CA ILE A 451 -5.75 -0.98 -22.12
C ILE A 451 -4.23 -0.98 -22.24
N GLU A 452 -3.60 -2.16 -22.19
CA GLU A 452 -2.15 -2.32 -22.34
C GLU A 452 -1.63 -1.62 -23.60
N GLY A 453 -2.23 -1.89 -24.76
CA GLY A 453 -1.86 -1.25 -26.02
C GLY A 453 -2.05 0.27 -26.04
N LEU A 454 -3.08 0.81 -25.37
CA LEU A 454 -3.27 2.26 -25.23
C LEU A 454 -2.16 2.89 -24.38
N LEU A 455 -1.89 2.29 -23.21
CA LEU A 455 -0.85 2.77 -22.31
C LEU A 455 0.53 2.65 -22.97
N ALA A 456 0.81 1.55 -23.69
CA ALA A 456 2.05 1.35 -24.43
C ALA A 456 2.21 2.37 -25.57
N ALA A 457 1.13 2.71 -26.29
CA ALA A 457 1.19 3.73 -27.33
C ALA A 457 1.47 5.15 -26.78
N TYR A 458 1.04 5.43 -25.54
CA TYR A 458 1.25 6.71 -24.89
C TYR A 458 2.61 6.80 -24.18
N TYR A 459 2.88 5.88 -23.26
CA TYR A 459 4.09 5.87 -22.43
C TYR A 459 5.31 5.26 -23.13
N GLY A 460 5.11 4.43 -24.15
CA GLY A 460 6.19 3.92 -25.01
C GLY A 460 6.61 4.90 -26.11
N ALA A 461 6.00 6.09 -26.18
CA ALA A 461 6.47 7.14 -27.07
C ALA A 461 7.88 7.63 -26.64
N PRO A 462 8.66 8.21 -27.57
CA PRO A 462 10.01 8.67 -27.26
C PRO A 462 10.04 9.61 -26.05
N VAL A 463 11.02 9.38 -25.17
CA VAL A 463 11.29 10.26 -24.04
C VAL A 463 11.97 11.53 -24.56
N THR A 464 11.48 12.68 -24.11
CA THR A 464 11.94 14.02 -24.46
C THR A 464 12.39 14.76 -23.21
N THR A 465 13.30 15.72 -23.37
CA THR A 465 13.85 16.56 -22.30
C THR A 465 13.72 18.04 -22.63
N THR A 466 12.61 18.43 -23.26
CA THR A 466 12.43 19.72 -23.94
C THR A 466 12.13 20.91 -23.02
N GLY A 467 11.93 20.69 -21.71
CA GLY A 467 11.61 21.75 -20.74
C GLY A 467 12.80 22.29 -19.95
N PRO A 468 12.64 23.44 -19.26
CA PRO A 468 13.60 23.95 -18.28
C PRO A 468 13.90 22.88 -17.23
N GLY A 469 15.17 22.51 -17.07
CA GLY A 469 15.61 21.45 -16.15
C GLY A 469 15.78 20.07 -16.80
N GLY A 470 15.39 19.87 -18.06
CA GLY A 470 15.71 18.66 -18.83
C GLY A 470 15.12 17.36 -18.27
N ALA A 471 14.07 17.44 -17.44
CA ALA A 471 13.44 16.26 -16.86
C ALA A 471 12.86 15.36 -17.97
N PRO A 472 13.10 14.04 -17.95
CA PRO A 472 12.58 13.13 -18.97
C PRO A 472 11.05 13.03 -18.89
N ASN A 473 10.39 13.11 -20.04
CA ASN A 473 8.93 12.98 -20.18
C ASN A 473 8.56 12.28 -21.49
N THR A 474 7.48 11.51 -21.51
CA THR A 474 6.89 11.06 -22.78
C THR A 474 6.51 12.25 -23.67
N SER A 475 6.88 12.19 -24.95
CA SER A 475 6.55 13.23 -25.93
C SER A 475 5.04 13.48 -26.08
N ARG A 476 4.19 12.55 -25.60
CA ARG A 476 2.73 12.65 -25.67
C ARG A 476 2.14 13.52 -24.56
N ARG A 477 2.83 13.71 -23.43
CA ARG A 477 2.31 14.44 -22.26
C ARG A 477 2.07 15.92 -22.54
N LYS A 478 2.89 16.54 -23.41
CA LYS A 478 2.63 17.90 -23.92
C LYS A 478 1.19 18.05 -24.43
N GLY A 479 0.76 17.13 -25.30
CA GLY A 479 -0.58 17.18 -25.86
C GLY A 479 -1.69 16.90 -24.84
N ALA A 480 -1.40 16.12 -23.79
CA ALA A 480 -2.34 15.87 -22.69
C ALA A 480 -2.58 17.15 -21.86
N VAL A 481 -1.51 17.83 -21.45
CA VAL A 481 -1.56 19.11 -20.73
C VAL A 481 -2.31 20.17 -21.54
N GLU A 482 -2.00 20.30 -22.84
CA GLU A 482 -2.67 21.28 -23.71
C GLU A 482 -4.17 20.99 -23.88
N ARG A 483 -4.57 19.72 -23.90
CA ARG A 483 -5.99 19.33 -23.97
C ARG A 483 -6.71 19.61 -22.66
N PHE A 484 -6.11 19.22 -21.53
CA PHE A 484 -6.62 19.50 -20.20
C PHE A 484 -6.84 21.02 -20.00
N ALA A 485 -5.78 21.82 -20.20
CA ALA A 485 -5.83 23.26 -20.01
C ALA A 485 -6.90 23.92 -20.89
N ARG A 486 -6.96 23.55 -22.17
CA ARG A 486 -7.95 24.09 -23.11
C ARG A 486 -9.38 23.72 -22.71
N HIS A 487 -9.61 22.50 -22.24
CA HIS A 487 -10.94 22.06 -21.80
C HIS A 487 -11.48 22.96 -20.69
N TYR A 488 -10.64 23.36 -19.75
CA TYR A 488 -11.00 24.26 -18.65
C TYR A 488 -10.84 25.75 -19.00
N GLY A 489 -10.64 26.10 -20.28
CA GLY A 489 -10.62 27.48 -20.75
C GLY A 489 -9.29 28.23 -20.54
N PHE A 490 -8.22 27.54 -20.14
CA PHE A 490 -6.90 28.16 -20.02
C PHE A 490 -6.23 28.32 -21.38
N SER A 491 -5.54 29.44 -21.55
CA SER A 491 -4.60 29.67 -22.64
C SER A 491 -3.20 29.24 -22.21
N VAL A 492 -2.57 28.34 -22.97
CA VAL A 492 -1.20 27.86 -22.71
C VAL A 492 -0.22 28.72 -23.52
N GLY A 493 0.79 29.30 -22.89
CA GLY A 493 1.85 30.07 -23.57
C GLY A 493 1.49 31.51 -23.98
N GLY A 494 0.40 32.08 -23.46
CA GLY A 494 0.00 33.48 -23.71
C GLY A 494 0.70 34.53 -22.83
N PRO A 495 0.51 35.84 -23.06
CA PRO A 495 1.15 36.93 -22.28
C PRO A 495 0.71 37.03 -20.81
N SER A 496 -0.45 36.48 -20.45
CA SER A 496 -0.86 36.17 -19.07
C SER A 496 -0.56 34.70 -18.77
N ALA A 497 0.74 34.36 -18.81
CA ALA A 497 1.22 33.00 -19.04
C ALA A 497 0.92 32.01 -17.92
N ALA A 498 0.79 32.48 -16.67
CA ALA A 498 0.55 31.62 -15.53
C ALA A 498 -0.94 31.31 -15.40
N PHE A 499 -1.30 30.04 -15.21
CA PHE A 499 -2.69 29.64 -15.01
C PHE A 499 -3.38 30.35 -13.82
N PRO A 500 -2.73 30.58 -12.66
CA PRO A 500 -3.34 31.36 -11.57
C PRO A 500 -3.80 32.78 -11.97
N ASP A 501 -3.16 33.40 -12.97
CA ASP A 501 -3.48 34.78 -13.38
C ASP A 501 -4.69 34.85 -14.34
N GLN A 502 -5.19 33.70 -14.81
CA GLN A 502 -6.34 33.63 -15.71
C GLN A 502 -7.65 33.56 -14.91
N ALA A 503 -8.14 34.72 -14.50
CA ALA A 503 -9.22 34.86 -13.51
C ALA A 503 -10.50 34.03 -13.79
N ALA A 504 -10.99 34.03 -15.03
CA ALA A 504 -12.22 33.31 -15.38
C ALA A 504 -12.06 31.77 -15.29
N PRO A 505 -11.09 31.13 -15.95
CA PRO A 505 -10.89 29.69 -15.81
C PRO A 505 -10.43 29.28 -14.40
N ARG A 506 -9.66 30.11 -13.68
CA ARG A 506 -9.37 29.90 -12.25
C ARG A 506 -10.64 29.82 -11.41
N ALA A 507 -11.55 30.79 -11.56
CA ALA A 507 -12.80 30.82 -10.81
C ALA A 507 -13.69 29.61 -11.11
N ALA A 508 -13.71 29.15 -12.37
CA ALA A 508 -14.43 27.94 -12.75
C ALA A 508 -13.86 26.68 -12.07
N MET A 509 -12.52 26.55 -11.98
CA MET A 509 -11.89 25.44 -11.25
C MET A 509 -12.16 25.50 -9.75
N ALA A 510 -12.02 26.68 -9.13
CA ALA A 510 -12.33 26.87 -7.71
C ALA A 510 -13.77 26.45 -7.39
N HIS A 511 -14.71 26.78 -8.28
CA HIS A 511 -16.10 26.38 -8.12
C HIS A 511 -16.30 24.84 -8.18
N GLN A 512 -15.59 24.12 -9.05
CA GLN A 512 -15.67 22.65 -9.08
C GLN A 512 -15.10 22.02 -7.79
N ILE A 513 -14.01 22.58 -7.26
CA ILE A 513 -13.42 22.16 -5.99
C ILE A 513 -14.39 22.43 -4.82
N GLU A 514 -15.03 23.61 -4.81
CA GLU A 514 -16.04 23.99 -3.80
C GLU A 514 -17.20 23.00 -3.76
N LEU A 515 -17.80 22.69 -4.92
CA LEU A 515 -18.94 21.78 -5.01
C LEU A 515 -18.62 20.42 -4.38
N PHE A 516 -17.46 19.85 -4.69
CA PHE A 516 -17.04 18.57 -4.13
C PHE A 516 -16.70 18.69 -2.64
N ALA A 517 -16.00 19.74 -2.21
CA ALA A 517 -15.65 19.97 -0.82
C ALA A 517 -16.91 20.03 0.08
N HIS A 518 -17.98 20.68 -0.39
CA HIS A 518 -19.24 20.75 0.35
C HIS A 518 -19.84 19.36 0.58
N VAL A 519 -19.92 18.56 -0.49
CA VAL A 519 -20.42 17.18 -0.44
C VAL A 519 -19.58 16.32 0.51
N TRP A 520 -18.26 16.51 0.49
CA TRP A 520 -17.34 15.77 1.34
C TRP A 520 -17.51 16.09 2.84
N VAL A 521 -17.66 17.38 3.18
CA VAL A 521 -17.94 17.80 4.57
C VAL A 521 -19.28 17.22 5.04
N GLU A 522 -20.35 17.37 4.25
CA GLU A 522 -21.69 16.90 4.63
C GLU A 522 -21.76 15.38 4.81
N ARG A 523 -21.03 14.61 3.98
CA ARG A 523 -20.99 13.14 4.12
C ARG A 523 -20.35 12.70 5.44
N ARG A 524 -19.43 13.48 5.99
CA ARG A 524 -18.71 13.15 7.23
C ARG A 524 -19.36 13.72 8.47
N ASP A 525 -19.86 14.95 8.39
CA ASP A 525 -20.47 15.67 9.50
C ASP A 525 -21.72 16.39 9.01
N TYR A 526 -22.81 15.61 8.93
CA TYR A 526 -24.10 16.01 8.36
C TYR A 526 -24.69 17.29 8.96
N PHE A 527 -24.30 17.66 10.18
CA PHE A 527 -24.81 18.84 10.90
C PHE A 527 -23.85 20.02 10.90
N ARG A 528 -22.66 19.89 10.29
CA ARG A 528 -21.69 20.97 10.27
C ARG A 528 -22.15 22.09 9.36
N SER A 529 -22.29 23.29 9.94
CA SER A 529 -22.51 24.50 9.15
C SER A 529 -21.25 24.75 8.31
N ILE A 530 -21.40 24.71 7.00
CA ILE A 530 -20.40 25.21 6.06
C ILE A 530 -20.66 26.71 5.92
N ASP A 531 -19.64 27.52 6.15
CA ASP A 531 -19.69 28.97 5.94
C ASP A 531 -18.67 29.39 4.87
N GLY A 532 -18.57 30.70 4.61
CA GLY A 532 -17.64 31.23 3.61
C GLY A 532 -16.16 30.95 3.89
N THR A 533 -15.79 30.50 5.11
CA THR A 533 -14.38 30.24 5.47
C THR A 533 -13.82 29.01 4.77
N LEU A 534 -14.64 28.00 4.46
CA LEU A 534 -14.19 26.85 3.65
C LEU A 534 -13.68 27.33 2.29
N VAL A 535 -14.43 28.23 1.66
CA VAL A 535 -14.11 28.75 0.32
C VAL A 535 -12.89 29.67 0.37
N SER A 536 -12.91 30.69 1.24
CA SER A 536 -11.84 31.69 1.29
C SER A 536 -10.51 31.15 1.80
N ASP A 537 -10.55 30.26 2.79
CA ASP A 537 -9.34 29.87 3.52
C ASP A 537 -8.71 28.57 2.98
N TYR A 538 -9.46 27.75 2.23
CA TYR A 538 -8.98 26.45 1.77
C TYR A 538 -9.18 26.19 0.28
N VAL A 539 -10.39 26.42 -0.28
CA VAL A 539 -10.66 26.14 -1.70
C VAL A 539 -9.84 27.03 -2.63
N GLU A 540 -9.88 28.35 -2.45
CA GLU A 540 -9.14 29.26 -3.31
C GLU A 540 -7.61 29.04 -3.23
N PRO A 541 -6.99 28.95 -2.04
CA PRO A 541 -5.55 28.68 -1.95
C PRO A 541 -5.14 27.33 -2.54
N MET A 542 -5.92 26.27 -2.35
CA MET A 542 -5.62 24.95 -2.95
C MET A 542 -5.76 24.96 -4.47
N THR A 543 -6.72 25.72 -4.99
CA THR A 543 -6.82 25.97 -6.44
C THR A 543 -5.52 26.59 -6.95
N ASP A 544 -4.98 27.59 -6.25
CA ASP A 544 -3.73 28.24 -6.65
C ASP A 544 -2.52 27.31 -6.56
N VAL A 545 -2.47 26.41 -5.57
CA VAL A 545 -1.42 25.37 -5.49
C VAL A 545 -1.49 24.46 -6.71
N PHE A 546 -2.68 23.95 -7.06
CA PHE A 546 -2.87 23.10 -8.22
C PHE A 546 -2.53 23.79 -9.54
N LEU A 547 -2.97 25.04 -9.73
CA LEU A 547 -2.66 25.77 -10.96
C LEU A 547 -1.16 26.06 -11.11
N ARG A 548 -0.45 26.32 -10.01
CA ARG A 548 1.02 26.43 -10.03
C ARG A 548 1.70 25.10 -10.37
N TRP A 549 1.17 24.00 -9.86
CA TRP A 549 1.65 22.66 -10.24
C TRP A 549 1.44 22.41 -11.74
N LEU A 550 0.27 22.75 -12.28
CA LEU A 550 -0.05 22.58 -13.69
C LEU A 550 0.81 23.46 -14.59
N ASP A 551 1.11 24.70 -14.17
CA ASP A 551 2.07 25.60 -14.85
C ASP A 551 3.47 24.97 -14.91
N ALA A 552 3.95 24.44 -13.79
CA ALA A 552 5.25 23.78 -13.71
C ALA A 552 5.31 22.55 -14.63
N LEU A 553 4.25 21.73 -14.64
CA LEU A 553 4.13 20.59 -15.55
C LEU A 553 4.11 21.04 -17.01
N ALA A 554 3.34 22.08 -17.35
CA ALA A 554 3.27 22.65 -18.70
C ALA A 554 4.66 23.12 -19.18
N ALA A 555 5.40 23.84 -18.33
CA ALA A 555 6.77 24.25 -18.62
C ALA A 555 7.72 23.05 -18.81
N GLN A 556 7.63 22.05 -17.93
CA GLN A 556 8.44 20.83 -17.99
C GLN A 556 8.25 20.06 -19.31
N VAL A 557 7.02 19.99 -19.83
CA VAL A 557 6.73 19.28 -21.08
C VAL A 557 6.78 20.18 -22.33
N GLY A 558 7.08 21.47 -22.17
CA GLY A 558 7.11 22.44 -23.26
C GLY A 558 5.74 22.70 -23.91
N ALA A 559 4.66 22.61 -23.13
CA ALA A 559 3.32 22.99 -23.57
C ALA A 559 3.23 24.51 -23.77
N GLY A 560 2.63 24.95 -24.88
CA GLY A 560 2.58 26.38 -25.25
C GLY A 560 3.83 26.91 -25.96
N THR A 561 4.90 26.12 -26.09
CA THR A 561 6.04 26.41 -26.97
C THR A 561 5.75 25.86 -28.38
N PRO A 562 5.94 26.63 -29.48
CA PRO A 562 5.71 26.20 -30.85
C PRO A 562 6.44 24.92 -31.27
#